data_AF-A0A928UAI4-F1
#
_entry.id   AF-A0A928UAI4-F1
#
_cell.length_a   1.000
_cell.length_b   1.000
_cell.length_c   1.000
_cell.angle_alpha   90.00
_cell.angle_beta   90.00
_cell.angle_gamma   90.00
#
_symmetry.space_group_name_H-M   'P 1'
#
loop_
_entity.id
_entity.type
_entity.pdbx_description
1 polymer ?
#
loop_
_entity_poly.entity_id
_entity_poly.type
_entity_poly.pdbx_seq_one_letter_code
_entity_poly.pdbx_strand_id
1 'polypeptide(L)'
;AFGSTFEEFLQIVLMPEDYIINRRRHELNGALDWKNTYKKLTRSEKNTFINLLSNNKVVKEDIKKVSSNKIKRLLSHYIEFNKSIIY
;
A
#
# COMPACT_ATOMS: atom_id res chain seq x y z
N ALA A 1 -3.92 20.98 -1.70
CA ALA A 1 -4.01 20.33 -3.02
C ALA A 1 -3.57 18.87 -2.89
N PHE A 2 -4.28 17.93 -3.50
CA PHE A 2 -3.89 16.52 -3.50
C PHE A 2 -2.70 16.32 -4.46
N GLY A 3 -1.49 16.26 -3.90
CA GLY A 3 -0.24 15.97 -4.62
C GLY A 3 0.20 17.08 -5.58
N SER A 4 1.38 17.66 -5.37
CA SER A 4 1.92 18.65 -6.31
C SER A 4 2.43 18.01 -7.61
N THR A 5 2.50 16.67 -7.66
CA THR A 5 2.98 15.89 -8.80
C THR A 5 2.17 14.60 -9.01
N PHE A 6 2.19 14.06 -10.22
CA PHE A 6 1.55 12.78 -10.56
C PHE A 6 2.03 11.61 -9.69
N GLU A 7 3.30 11.60 -9.29
CA GLU A 7 3.82 10.57 -8.38
C GLU A 7 3.28 10.69 -6.95
N GLU A 8 3.02 11.91 -6.47
CA GLU A 8 2.34 12.10 -5.19
C GLU A 8 0.88 11.71 -5.27
N PHE A 9 0.21 12.03 -6.37
CA PHE A 9 -1.16 11.58 -6.61
C PHE A 9 -1.25 10.05 -6.58
N LEU A 10 -0.40 9.36 -7.34
CA LEU A 10 -0.34 7.89 -7.32
C LEU A 10 -0.04 7.34 -5.93
N GLN A 11 0.88 7.97 -5.17
CA GLN A 11 1.14 7.56 -3.79
C GLN A 11 -0.11 7.61 -2.91
N ILE A 12 -0.89 8.68 -3.02
CA ILE A 12 -2.11 8.86 -2.23
C ILE A 12 -3.18 7.85 -2.65
N VAL A 13 -3.41 7.68 -3.95
CA VAL A 13 -4.45 6.78 -4.49
C VAL A 13 -4.14 5.32 -4.18
N LEU A 14 -2.86 4.94 -4.17
CA LEU A 14 -2.47 3.57 -3.89
C LEU A 14 -2.50 3.24 -2.39
N MET A 15 -2.49 4.23 -1.48
CA MET A 15 -2.53 3.94 -0.05
C MET A 15 -3.78 3.14 0.35
N PRO A 16 -3.68 2.26 1.37
CA PRO A 16 -4.87 1.64 1.96
C PRO A 16 -5.88 2.71 2.41
N GLU A 17 -7.17 2.49 2.13
CA GLU A 17 -8.25 3.44 2.45
C GLU A 17 -8.24 3.87 3.91
N ASP A 18 -7.93 2.95 4.82
CA ASP A 18 -7.83 3.23 6.24
C ASP A 18 -6.76 4.29 6.57
N TYR A 19 -5.65 4.34 5.83
CA TYR A 19 -4.64 5.40 6.03
C TYR A 19 -5.07 6.75 5.48
N ILE A 20 -6.02 6.77 4.55
CA ILE A 20 -6.63 7.99 4.03
C ILE A 20 -7.69 8.50 5.02
N ILE A 21 -8.55 7.61 5.53
CA ILE A 21 -9.66 7.93 6.44
C ILE A 21 -9.17 8.18 7.86
N ASN A 22 -8.36 7.27 8.41
CA ASN A 22 -7.81 7.30 9.77
C ASN A 22 -6.39 7.89 9.81
N ARG A 23 -6.08 8.84 8.92
CA ARG A 23 -4.75 9.44 8.79
C ARG A 23 -4.16 9.86 10.14
N ARG A 24 -4.94 10.50 11.02
CA ARG A 24 -4.49 10.92 12.36
C ARG A 24 -4.14 9.79 13.33
N ARG A 25 -4.76 8.61 13.17
CA ARG A 25 -4.48 7.44 14.01
C ARG A 25 -3.25 6.67 13.52
N HIS A 26 -2.97 6.69 12.23
CA HIS A 26 -1.86 5.94 11.61
C HIS A 26 -0.65 6.80 11.25
N GLU A 27 -0.71 8.10 11.50
CA GLU A 27 0.35 9.09 11.24
C GLU A 27 1.68 8.74 11.93
N LEU A 28 1.62 8.04 13.07
CA LEU A 28 2.81 7.76 13.88
C LEU A 28 3.58 6.50 13.51
N ASN A 29 3.02 5.53 12.78
CA ASN A 29 3.74 4.27 12.48
C ASN A 29 3.42 3.67 11.10
N GLY A 30 2.16 3.27 10.85
CA GLY A 30 1.82 2.49 9.65
C GLY A 30 1.89 3.25 8.32
N ALA A 31 1.37 4.48 8.29
CA ALA A 31 1.33 5.27 7.06
C ALA A 31 2.74 5.75 6.65
N LEU A 32 3.59 6.08 7.62
CA LEU A 32 4.99 6.47 7.37
C LEU A 32 5.82 5.30 6.86
N ASP A 33 5.65 4.11 7.44
CA ASP A 33 6.33 2.89 6.99
C ASP A 33 5.96 2.54 5.54
N TRP A 34 4.66 2.57 5.22
CA TRP A 34 4.17 2.34 3.87
C TRP A 34 4.79 3.33 2.89
N LYS A 35 4.76 4.64 3.20
CA LYS A 35 5.30 5.69 2.34
C LYS A 35 6.80 5.51 2.10
N ASN A 36 7.57 5.20 3.14
CA ASN A 36 9.01 4.98 3.03
C ASN A 36 9.34 3.72 2.21
N THR A 37 8.53 2.67 2.35
CA THR A 37 8.70 1.43 1.59
C THR A 37 8.36 1.64 0.11
N TYR A 38 7.26 2.35 -0.19
CA TYR A 38 6.85 2.66 -1.56
C TYR A 38 7.89 3.52 -2.28
N LYS A 39 8.46 4.52 -1.61
CA LYS A 39 9.54 5.36 -2.18
C LYS A 39 10.81 4.57 -2.54
N LYS A 40 11.07 3.46 -1.85
CA LYS A 40 12.23 2.57 -2.10
C LYS A 40 11.98 1.54 -3.20
N LEU A 41 10.78 1.48 -3.77
CA LEU A 41 10.50 0.60 -4.91
C LEU A 41 11.15 1.14 -6.19
N THR A 42 11.76 0.23 -6.94
CA THR A 42 12.16 0.51 -8.32
C THR A 42 10.93 0.67 -9.22
N ARG A 43 11.11 1.23 -10.43
CA ARG A 43 10.02 1.38 -11.39
C ARG A 43 9.33 0.05 -11.75
N SER A 44 10.11 -1.02 -11.88
CA SER A 44 9.58 -2.37 -12.13
C SER A 44 8.76 -2.88 -10.94
N GLU A 45 9.26 -2.70 -9.71
CA GLU A 45 8.53 -3.08 -8.50
C GLU A 45 7.23 -2.28 -8.33
N LYS A 46 7.24 -0.97 -8.64
CA LYS A 46 6.03 -0.13 -8.63
C LYS A 46 4.98 -0.66 -9.60
N ASN A 47 5.36 -1.02 -10.82
CA ASN A 47 4.44 -1.60 -11.82
C ASN A 47 3.84 -2.92 -11.33
N THR A 48 4.67 -3.82 -10.77
CA THR A 48 4.19 -5.07 -10.18
C THR A 48 3.21 -4.81 -9.05
N PHE A 49 3.52 -3.87 -8.17
CA PHE A 49 2.66 -3.51 -7.05
C PHE A 49 1.30 -2.94 -7.51
N ILE A 50 1.29 -2.02 -8.49
CA ILE A 50 0.07 -1.46 -9.06
C ILE A 50 -0.79 -2.56 -9.69
N ASN A 51 -0.19 -3.46 -10.47
CA ASN A 51 -0.91 -4.55 -11.12
C ASN A 51 -1.56 -5.51 -10.10
N LEU A 52 -0.92 -5.74 -8.96
CA LEU A 52 -1.49 -6.54 -7.87
C LEU A 52 -2.69 -5.85 -7.21
N LEU A 53 -2.60 -4.53 -7.01
CA LEU A 53 -3.69 -3.73 -6.46
C LEU A 53 -4.89 -3.60 -7.41
N SER A 54 -4.67 -3.66 -8.73
CA SER A 54 -5.74 -3.59 -9.73
C SER A 54 -6.79 -4.71 -9.60
N ASN A 55 -6.48 -5.80 -8.89
CA ASN A 55 -7.43 -6.90 -8.64
C ASN A 55 -8.42 -6.62 -7.50
N ASN A 56 -8.48 -5.41 -6.94
CA ASN A 56 -9.42 -4.92 -5.91
C ASN A 56 -9.44 -5.68 -4.56
N LYS A 57 -8.83 -6.86 -4.46
CA LYS A 57 -8.66 -7.61 -3.22
C LYS A 57 -7.27 -8.21 -3.16
N VAL A 58 -6.41 -7.59 -2.36
CA VAL A 58 -5.12 -8.18 -2.00
C VAL A 58 -5.37 -9.36 -1.08
N VAL A 59 -5.06 -10.57 -1.53
CA VAL A 59 -5.16 -11.79 -0.72
C VAL A 59 -3.78 -12.27 -0.28
N LYS A 60 -3.75 -13.13 0.74
CA LYS A 60 -2.48 -13.70 1.25
C LYS A 60 -1.68 -14.44 0.18
N GLU A 61 -2.37 -14.96 -0.83
CA GLU A 61 -1.74 -15.63 -1.97
C GLU A 61 -0.92 -14.68 -2.84
N ASP A 62 -1.29 -13.40 -2.93
CA ASP A 62 -0.54 -12.41 -3.68
C ASP A 62 0.81 -12.11 -3.02
N ILE A 63 0.88 -12.14 -1.68
CA ILE A 63 2.14 -12.03 -0.93
C ILE A 63 3.07 -13.20 -1.25
N LYS A 64 2.52 -14.41 -1.46
CA LYS A 64 3.31 -15.60 -1.79
C LYS A 64 3.84 -15.57 -3.22
N LYS A 65 3.09 -14.96 -4.15
CA LYS A 65 3.46 -14.84 -5.57
C LYS A 65 4.62 -13.87 -5.81
N VAL A 66 4.84 -12.92 -4.90
CA VAL A 66 5.88 -11.90 -5.07
C VAL A 66 7.17 -12.34 -4.39
N SER A 67 8.31 -12.14 -5.05
CA SER A 67 9.64 -12.39 -4.48
C SER A 67 10.17 -11.21 -3.66
N SER A 68 9.87 -9.97 -4.05
CA SER A 68 10.37 -8.76 -3.38
C SER A 68 9.80 -8.58 -1.96
N ASN A 69 10.69 -8.55 -0.97
CA ASN A 69 10.34 -8.30 0.43
C ASN A 69 9.70 -6.91 0.65
N LYS A 70 10.05 -5.91 -0.17
CA LYS A 70 9.46 -4.57 -0.09
C LYS A 70 7.98 -4.60 -0.49
N ILE A 71 7.67 -5.31 -1.58
CA ILE A 71 6.29 -5.46 -2.05
C ILE A 71 5.49 -6.28 -1.03
N LYS A 72 6.04 -7.37 -0.48
CA LYS A 72 5.39 -8.14 0.59
C LYS A 72 5.02 -7.28 1.79
N ARG A 73 5.93 -6.41 2.23
CA ARG A 73 5.70 -5.46 3.33
C ARG A 73 4.57 -4.50 2.98
N LEU A 74 4.56 -3.91 1.78
CA LEU A 74 3.47 -3.05 1.34
C LEU A 74 2.11 -3.78 1.33
N LEU A 75 2.06 -4.98 0.76
CA LEU A 75 0.83 -5.79 0.70
C LEU A 75 0.32 -6.19 2.09
N SER A 76 1.21 -6.37 3.08
CA SER A 76 0.79 -6.72 4.44
C SER A 76 -0.12 -5.67 5.08
N HIS A 77 0.11 -4.39 4.79
CA HIS A 77 -0.79 -3.31 5.24
C HIS A 77 -2.22 -3.53 4.74
N TYR A 78 -2.44 -4.01 3.51
CA TYR A 78 -3.80 -4.23 2.98
C TYR A 78 -4.48 -5.48 3.57
N ILE A 79 -3.70 -6.46 4.03
CA ILE A 79 -4.24 -7.70 4.63
C ILE A 79 -4.56 -7.53 6.11
N GLU A 80 -3.71 -6.83 6.86
CA GLU A 80 -3.94 -6.59 8.29
C GLU A 80 -5.25 -5.83 8.53
N PHE A 81 -5.62 -4.90 7.64
CA PHE A 81 -6.88 -4.15 7.77
C PHE A 81 -8.12 -4.88 7.24
N ASN A 82 -8.00 -5.73 6.20
CA ASN A 82 -9.14 -6.51 5.70
C ASN A 82 -9.68 -7.53 6.71
N LYS A 83 -8.92 -7.83 7.78
CA LYS A 83 -9.40 -8.63 8.91
C LYS A 83 -10.33 -7.88 9.85
N SER A 84 -10.37 -6.55 9.80
CA SER A 84 -11.12 -5.73 10.77
C SER A 84 -12.58 -5.46 10.38
N ILE A 85 -13.00 -5.81 9.15
CA ILE A 85 -14.37 -5.63 8.64
C ILE A 85 -15.12 -6.99 8.64
N ILE A 86 -14.93 -7.80 9.68
CA ILE A 86 -15.79 -8.94 9.97
C ILE A 86 -16.08 -8.91 11.48
N TYR A 87 -17.08 -8.13 11.85
CA TYR A 87 -17.83 -8.25 13.10
C TYR A 87 -19.31 -8.04 12.78
#